data_AF-A0A0U5J9Y6-F1
#
_entry.id   AF-A0A0U5J9Y6-F1
#
_cell.length_a   1.000
_cell.length_b   1.000
_cell.length_c   1.000
_cell.angle_alpha   90.00
_cell.angle_beta   90.00
_cell.angle_gamma   90.00
#
_symmetry.space_group_name_H-M   'P 1'
#
loop_
_entity.id
_entity.type
_entity.pdbx_description
1 polymer ?
#
loop_
_entity_poly.entity_id
_entity_poly.type
_entity_poly.pdbx_seq_one_letter_code
_entity_poly.pdbx_strand_id
1 'polypeptide(L)'
;MSDHINSSIVVIIMQFLSRLSLTALLILGLHLCFTPIQSHECVNEFSLRKHELKEYLLPNDHPLQSALKNIFNDSNMFESPSHWHLAGFQVLDRVHRNLMLARHPSIKNYLFKKFSNPISQKDQVNNYLKRISGARSLRTFIAKNRLQHITVPKKWLYQLPKKFNDSKTKEKTYILIVEEMDICSGGADPFGEVAQKYYHIEDEVLRELCIVLYHFRGLDSMLHNMPFTYQNKIAFIDTEKWKIKRKGYLRNAMQFLSPEKQAYALAIFQELENQNQ
;
A
#
# COMPACT_ATOMS: atom_id res chain seq x y z
N MET A 1 57.73 -10.16 39.09
CA MET A 1 57.68 -11.57 38.63
C MET A 1 56.48 -11.70 37.72
N SER A 2 56.72 -12.27 36.53
CA SER A 2 55.80 -12.59 35.43
C SER A 2 55.19 -11.44 34.61
N ASP A 3 56.06 -10.84 33.79
CA ASP A 3 55.78 -10.71 32.35
C ASP A 3 55.87 -12.10 31.70
N HIS A 4 54.96 -12.45 30.78
CA HIS A 4 55.11 -13.40 29.66
C HIS A 4 53.78 -14.07 29.23
N ILE A 5 52.77 -13.30 28.80
CA ILE A 5 51.74 -13.82 27.88
C ILE A 5 51.30 -12.66 26.98
N ASN A 6 52.00 -12.42 25.86
CA ASN A 6 51.43 -11.63 24.75
C ASN A 6 52.19 -11.70 23.42
N SER A 7 53.34 -12.37 23.32
CA SER A 7 54.10 -12.41 22.07
C SER A 7 53.71 -13.57 21.12
N SER A 8 53.04 -14.61 21.61
CA SER A 8 52.73 -15.81 20.81
C SER A 8 51.44 -15.72 19.98
N ILE A 9 50.50 -14.84 20.32
CA ILE A 9 49.23 -14.68 19.59
C ILE A 9 49.42 -13.85 18.31
N VAL A 10 50.33 -12.89 18.31
CA VAL A 10 50.62 -12.03 17.15
C VAL A 10 51.30 -12.82 16.01
N VAL A 11 52.14 -13.80 16.34
CA VAL A 11 52.84 -14.62 15.34
C VAL A 11 51.88 -15.62 14.66
N ILE A 12 50.86 -16.12 15.37
CA ILE A 12 49.85 -17.03 14.80
C ILE A 12 48.92 -16.28 13.82
N ILE A 13 48.58 -15.02 14.10
CA ILE A 13 47.73 -14.22 13.20
C ILE A 13 48.48 -13.82 11.92
N MET A 14 49.79 -13.56 11.98
CA MET A 14 50.57 -13.22 10.78
C MET A 14 50.89 -14.43 9.88
N GLN A 15 50.93 -15.66 10.41
CA GLN A 15 51.13 -16.87 9.59
C GLN A 15 49.84 -17.37 8.92
N PHE A 16 48.67 -16.95 9.40
CA PHE A 16 47.38 -17.29 8.75
C PHE A 16 47.06 -16.38 7.55
N LEU A 17 47.62 -15.17 7.51
CA LEU A 17 47.40 -14.20 6.44
C LEU A 17 48.30 -14.39 5.20
N SER A 18 49.28 -15.29 5.25
CA SER A 18 50.20 -15.58 4.13
C SER A 18 49.82 -16.80 3.28
N ARG A 19 48.66 -17.43 3.54
CA ARG A 19 48.17 -18.61 2.80
C ARG A 19 46.80 -18.45 2.15
N LEU A 20 46.35 -17.22 1.92
CA LEU A 20 45.23 -16.95 1.02
C LEU A 20 45.79 -16.76 -0.41
N SER A 21 45.43 -17.68 -1.30
CA SER A 21 45.90 -17.70 -2.68
C SER A 21 45.51 -16.42 -3.41
N LEU A 22 46.34 -16.02 -4.38
CA LEU A 22 46.11 -14.87 -5.28
C LEU A 22 44.77 -14.92 -6.05
N THR A 23 44.05 -16.03 -6.02
CA THR A 23 42.69 -16.16 -6.57
C THR A 23 41.59 -15.57 -5.67
N ALA A 24 41.84 -15.37 -4.36
CA ALA A 24 40.88 -14.75 -3.44
C ALA A 24 40.96 -13.21 -3.39
N LEU A 25 42.07 -12.60 -3.86
CA LEU A 25 42.21 -11.14 -3.94
C LEU A 25 41.61 -10.51 -5.21
N LEU A 26 41.24 -11.33 -6.21
CA LEU A 26 40.52 -10.88 -7.41
C LEU A 26 38.99 -10.78 -7.21
N ILE A 27 38.47 -11.24 -6.07
CA ILE A 27 37.04 -11.11 -5.71
C ILE A 27 36.80 -9.93 -4.75
N LEU A 28 37.84 -9.37 -4.14
CA LEU A 28 37.73 -8.20 -3.24
C LEU A 28 38.12 -6.86 -3.91
N GLY A 29 38.49 -6.89 -5.21
CA GLY A 29 38.96 -5.74 -5.98
C GLY A 29 38.02 -5.27 -7.08
N LEU A 30 36.78 -5.74 -7.12
CA LEU A 30 35.73 -5.14 -7.96
C LEU A 30 35.22 -3.91 -7.21
N HIS A 31 35.75 -2.77 -7.64
CA HIS A 31 35.31 -1.44 -7.29
C HIS A 31 33.82 -1.40 -7.02
N LEU A 32 33.56 -1.14 -5.73
CA LEU A 32 32.49 -0.32 -5.20
C LEU A 32 32.33 0.97 -6.04
N CYS A 33 31.81 0.82 -7.26
CA CYS A 33 31.04 1.87 -7.91
C CYS A 33 29.68 1.89 -7.20
N PHE A 34 29.68 2.36 -5.95
CA PHE A 34 28.53 3.06 -5.39
C PHE A 34 28.34 4.29 -6.27
N THR A 35 27.73 4.09 -7.43
CA THR A 35 26.94 5.15 -8.02
C THR A 35 25.92 5.50 -6.95
N PRO A 36 25.86 6.75 -6.48
CA PRO A 36 24.77 7.15 -5.62
C PRO A 36 23.53 6.80 -6.43
N ILE A 37 22.67 5.93 -5.87
CA ILE A 37 21.31 5.82 -6.33
C ILE A 37 20.80 7.25 -6.21
N GLN A 38 20.77 7.97 -7.33
CA GLN A 38 19.98 9.17 -7.45
C GLN A 38 18.60 8.71 -7.01
N SER A 39 18.20 9.12 -5.82
CA SER A 39 16.82 9.15 -5.43
C SER A 39 16.15 9.95 -6.53
N HIS A 40 15.55 9.25 -7.49
CA HIS A 40 14.58 9.87 -8.36
C HIS A 40 13.54 10.44 -7.42
N GLU A 41 13.64 11.74 -7.20
CA GLU A 41 12.60 12.57 -6.63
C GLU A 41 11.37 12.37 -7.50
N CYS A 42 10.56 11.36 -7.19
CA CYS A 42 9.19 11.32 -7.63
C CYS A 42 8.38 12.19 -6.67
N VAL A 43 8.76 13.46 -6.58
CA VAL A 43 7.91 14.50 -6.01
C VAL A 43 6.94 14.91 -7.11
N ASN A 44 5.99 14.01 -7.40
CA ASN A 44 4.73 14.45 -7.96
C ASN A 44 3.98 15.14 -6.81
N GLU A 45 4.29 16.41 -6.59
CA GLU A 45 3.56 17.28 -5.68
C GLU A 45 2.17 17.46 -6.28
N PHE A 46 1.21 16.73 -5.74
CA PHE A 46 -0.19 16.88 -6.08
C PHE A 46 -0.73 18.13 -5.39
N SER A 47 -0.21 19.31 -5.77
CA SER A 47 -0.70 20.60 -5.29
C SER A 47 -2.04 20.90 -5.98
N LEU A 48 -3.12 20.32 -5.47
CA LEU A 48 -4.45 20.59 -6.01
C LEU A 48 -4.92 21.98 -5.60
N ARG A 49 -5.47 22.71 -6.57
CA ARG A 49 -6.20 23.95 -6.32
C ARG A 49 -7.54 23.61 -5.64
N LYS A 50 -8.07 24.55 -4.83
CA LYS A 50 -9.29 24.36 -4.04
C LYS A 50 -10.51 23.87 -4.83
N HIS A 51 -10.61 24.19 -6.12
CA HIS A 51 -11.70 23.73 -7.00
C HIS A 51 -11.59 22.26 -7.35
N GLU A 52 -10.38 21.72 -7.49
CA GLU A 52 -10.12 20.31 -7.81
C GLU A 52 -10.46 19.41 -6.62
N LEU A 53 -10.30 19.89 -5.38
CA LEU A 53 -10.70 19.15 -4.17
C LEU A 53 -12.19 18.80 -4.13
N LYS A 54 -13.07 19.66 -4.68
CA LYS A 54 -14.52 19.49 -4.61
C LYS A 54 -14.97 18.16 -5.21
N GLU A 55 -14.30 17.71 -6.27
CA GLU A 55 -14.62 16.44 -6.92
C GLU A 55 -14.30 15.23 -6.06
N TYR A 56 -13.41 15.35 -5.07
CA TYR A 56 -13.01 14.24 -4.19
C TYR A 56 -13.82 14.20 -2.90
N LEU A 57 -14.59 15.26 -2.59
CA LEU A 57 -15.40 15.33 -1.39
C LEU A 57 -16.57 14.34 -1.45
N LEU A 58 -16.99 13.89 -0.27
CA LEU A 58 -18.27 13.22 -0.09
C LEU A 58 -19.39 14.15 -0.55
N PRO A 59 -20.32 13.71 -1.43
CA PRO A 59 -21.43 14.54 -1.89
C PRO A 59 -22.26 15.10 -0.74
N ASN A 60 -22.80 16.32 -0.90
CA ASN A 60 -23.56 17.01 0.15
C ASN A 60 -24.92 16.33 0.45
N ASP A 61 -25.46 15.65 -0.54
CA ASP A 61 -26.68 14.84 -0.49
C ASP A 61 -26.43 13.39 -0.08
N HIS A 62 -25.17 13.02 0.22
CA HIS A 62 -24.83 11.66 0.61
C HIS A 62 -25.48 11.32 1.97
N PRO A 63 -26.15 10.15 2.13
CA PRO A 63 -26.86 9.77 3.36
C PRO A 63 -25.99 9.80 4.63
N LEU A 64 -24.68 9.64 4.48
CA LEU A 64 -23.74 9.68 5.60
C LEU A 64 -23.57 11.07 6.24
N GLN A 65 -23.91 12.16 5.55
CA GLN A 65 -23.56 13.51 6.00
C GLN A 65 -24.07 13.84 7.42
N SER A 66 -25.28 13.40 7.76
CA SER A 66 -25.85 13.59 9.10
C SER A 66 -25.13 12.74 10.14
N ALA A 67 -24.92 11.45 9.87
CA ALA A 67 -24.26 10.53 10.79
C ALA A 67 -22.79 10.93 11.07
N LEU A 68 -22.06 11.40 10.04
CA LEU A 68 -20.66 11.81 10.18
C LEU A 68 -20.49 13.01 11.13
N LYS A 69 -21.44 13.97 11.10
CA LYS A 69 -21.43 15.11 12.03
C LYS A 69 -21.57 14.66 13.48
N ASN A 70 -22.33 13.60 13.73
CA ASN A 70 -22.59 13.10 15.07
C ASN A 70 -21.40 12.33 15.63
N ILE A 71 -20.71 11.52 14.82
CA ILE A 71 -19.59 10.69 15.29
C ILE A 71 -18.26 11.44 15.36
N PHE A 72 -18.07 12.49 14.54
CA PHE A 72 -16.88 13.34 14.59
C PHE A 72 -17.10 14.55 15.49
N ASN A 73 -17.30 14.31 16.78
CA ASN A 73 -17.65 15.33 17.76
C ASN A 73 -16.60 15.54 18.88
N ASP A 74 -15.54 14.75 18.95
CA ASP A 74 -14.46 14.89 19.93
C ASP A 74 -13.15 15.20 19.21
N SER A 75 -12.53 16.35 19.49
CA SER A 75 -11.27 16.78 18.86
C SER A 75 -10.09 15.85 19.16
N ASN A 76 -10.11 15.16 20.30
CA ASN A 76 -9.02 14.31 20.77
C ASN A 76 -9.11 12.90 20.20
N MET A 77 -10.21 12.57 19.51
CA MET A 77 -10.44 11.23 19.00
C MET A 77 -9.32 10.72 18.08
N PHE A 78 -8.54 11.59 17.41
CA PHE A 78 -7.50 11.18 16.44
C PHE A 78 -6.09 11.02 17.02
N GLU A 79 -5.89 11.14 18.33
CA GLU A 79 -4.56 11.07 18.94
C GLU A 79 -3.94 9.66 18.92
N SER A 80 -4.77 8.64 19.12
CA SER A 80 -4.32 7.24 19.14
C SER A 80 -5.46 6.27 18.79
N PRO A 81 -5.13 4.99 18.49
CA PRO A 81 -6.14 3.94 18.36
C PRO A 81 -7.07 3.83 19.57
N SER A 82 -6.56 4.04 20.79
CA SER A 82 -7.38 4.01 22.01
C SER A 82 -8.41 5.14 22.04
N HIS A 83 -8.07 6.34 21.55
CA HIS A 83 -9.02 7.45 21.45
C HIS A 83 -10.12 7.18 20.41
N TRP A 84 -9.81 6.49 19.30
CA TRP A 84 -10.84 6.00 18.37
C TRP A 84 -11.80 5.04 19.06
N HIS A 85 -11.27 4.13 19.87
CA HIS A 85 -12.09 3.18 20.61
C HIS A 85 -13.02 3.86 21.62
N LEU A 86 -12.50 4.84 22.38
CA LEU A 86 -13.31 5.66 23.30
C LEU A 86 -14.41 6.45 22.57
N ALA A 87 -14.16 6.86 21.32
CA ALA A 87 -15.14 7.50 20.45
C ALA A 87 -16.12 6.51 19.78
N GLY A 88 -16.13 5.23 20.18
CA GLY A 88 -17.07 4.21 19.70
C GLY A 88 -16.65 3.49 18.41
N PHE A 89 -15.44 3.71 17.91
CA PHE A 89 -14.94 3.02 16.72
C PHE A 89 -14.36 1.64 17.05
N GLN A 90 -14.57 0.70 16.14
CA GLN A 90 -13.87 -0.57 16.12
C GLN A 90 -12.63 -0.44 15.22
N VAL A 91 -11.47 -0.22 15.85
CA VAL A 91 -10.18 -0.15 15.15
C VAL A 91 -9.81 -1.53 14.63
N LEU A 92 -9.36 -1.59 13.37
CA LEU A 92 -8.95 -2.83 12.73
C LEU A 92 -7.43 -2.97 12.80
N ASP A 93 -6.94 -4.15 13.19
CA ASP A 93 -5.50 -4.49 13.37
C ASP A 93 -4.69 -4.58 12.06
N ARG A 94 -5.07 -3.83 11.01
CA ARG A 94 -4.39 -3.79 9.71
C ARG A 94 -3.46 -2.59 9.58
N VAL A 95 -2.92 -2.09 10.69
CA VAL A 95 -2.27 -0.77 10.74
C VAL A 95 -0.86 -0.84 10.15
N HIS A 96 -0.73 -0.35 8.91
CA HIS A 96 0.55 0.17 8.44
C HIS A 96 0.93 1.36 9.33
N ARG A 97 2.20 1.43 9.76
CA ARG A 97 2.70 2.41 10.76
C ARG A 97 2.09 3.80 10.50
N ASN A 98 1.36 4.31 11.49
CA ASN A 98 0.69 5.63 11.55
C ASN A 98 -0.65 5.80 10.82
N LEU A 99 -1.22 4.82 10.09
CA LEU A 99 -2.54 4.95 9.46
C LEU A 99 -3.60 4.15 10.23
N MET A 100 -4.45 4.84 10.98
CA MET A 100 -5.59 4.22 11.65
C MET A 100 -6.68 3.88 10.64
N LEU A 101 -7.21 2.66 10.77
CA LEU A 101 -8.34 2.15 10.00
C LEU A 101 -9.40 1.64 10.97
N ALA A 102 -10.64 2.09 10.86
CA ALA A 102 -11.72 1.58 11.69
C ALA A 102 -13.08 1.66 11.03
N ARG A 103 -14.04 0.97 11.62
CA ARG A 103 -15.47 1.11 11.34
C ARG A 103 -16.20 1.68 12.55
N HIS A 104 -17.39 2.21 12.34
CA HIS A 104 -18.26 2.67 13.42
C HIS A 104 -19.59 1.91 13.38
N PRO A 105 -20.10 1.33 14.48
CA PRO A 105 -21.30 0.48 14.46
C PRO A 105 -22.56 1.16 13.90
N SER A 106 -22.69 2.48 14.09
CA SER A 106 -23.82 3.25 13.53
C SER A 106 -23.71 3.55 12.03
N ILE A 107 -22.55 3.32 11.42
CA ILE A 107 -22.31 3.53 9.99
C ILE A 107 -21.84 2.23 9.36
N LYS A 108 -22.79 1.46 8.86
CA LYS A 108 -22.54 0.19 8.18
C LYS A 108 -21.91 0.41 6.80
N ASN A 109 -21.10 -0.55 6.37
CA ASN A 109 -20.52 -0.62 5.02
C ASN A 109 -19.48 0.47 4.70
N TYR A 110 -18.91 1.12 5.71
CA TYR A 110 -17.85 2.12 5.52
C TYR A 110 -16.72 1.97 6.53
N LEU A 111 -15.51 2.23 6.03
CA LEU A 111 -14.29 2.34 6.81
C LEU A 111 -13.78 3.78 6.79
N PHE A 112 -13.16 4.15 7.90
CA PHE A 112 -12.57 5.46 8.14
C PHE A 112 -11.06 5.32 8.26
N LYS A 113 -10.33 6.13 7.49
CA LYS A 113 -8.87 6.16 7.45
C LYS A 113 -8.35 7.53 7.86
N LYS A 114 -7.46 7.56 8.86
CA LYS A 114 -6.80 8.78 9.32
C LYS A 114 -5.37 8.50 9.76
N PHE A 115 -4.42 9.31 9.32
CA PHE A 115 -3.08 9.25 9.88
C PHE A 115 -3.06 9.83 11.30
N SER A 116 -2.26 9.21 12.17
CA SER A 116 -1.89 9.80 13.46
C SER A 116 -1.10 11.11 13.23
N ASN A 117 -0.86 11.87 14.31
CA ASN A 117 -0.35 13.24 14.25
C ASN A 117 1.06 13.49 13.67
N PRO A 118 1.98 12.53 13.39
CA PRO A 118 3.31 12.93 12.89
C PRO A 118 3.33 13.45 11.45
N ILE A 119 2.24 13.36 10.68
CA ILE A 119 2.19 13.75 9.27
C ILE A 119 1.42 15.08 9.10
N SER A 120 1.96 16.02 8.30
CA SER A 120 1.31 17.30 8.02
C SER A 120 -0.08 17.11 7.37
N GLN A 121 -1.03 18.02 7.61
CA GLN A 121 -2.37 17.91 7.01
C GLN A 121 -2.30 17.94 5.47
N LYS A 122 -1.43 18.78 4.91
CA LYS A 122 -1.14 18.81 3.47
C LYS A 122 -0.73 17.44 2.94
N ASP A 123 0.21 16.76 3.58
CA ASP A 123 0.70 15.45 3.13
C ASP A 123 -0.36 14.35 3.27
N GLN A 124 -1.14 14.39 4.35
CA GLN A 124 -2.26 13.47 4.54
C GLN A 124 -3.29 13.61 3.41
N VAL A 125 -3.70 14.85 3.11
CA VAL A 125 -4.65 15.13 2.01
C VAL A 125 -4.08 14.67 0.68
N ASN A 126 -2.82 15.00 0.37
CA ASN A 126 -2.16 14.56 -0.86
C ASN A 126 -2.16 13.04 -0.99
N ASN A 127 -1.89 12.33 0.10
CA ASN A 127 -1.90 10.88 0.12
C ASN A 127 -3.33 10.30 -0.08
N TYR A 128 -4.35 10.88 0.56
CA TYR A 128 -5.75 10.49 0.33
C TYR A 128 -6.19 10.73 -1.11
N LEU A 129 -5.83 11.86 -1.71
CA LEU A 129 -6.14 12.20 -3.09
C LEU A 129 -5.51 11.22 -4.08
N LYS A 130 -4.27 10.79 -3.84
CA LYS A 130 -3.62 9.72 -4.61
C LYS A 130 -4.44 8.43 -4.55
N ARG A 131 -4.95 8.05 -3.37
CA ARG A 131 -5.80 6.85 -3.23
C ARG A 131 -7.14 6.98 -3.93
N ILE A 132 -7.83 8.12 -3.79
CA ILE A 132 -9.14 8.32 -4.44
C ILE A 132 -8.98 8.37 -5.96
N SER A 133 -8.01 9.13 -6.47
CA SER A 133 -7.74 9.20 -7.91
C SER A 133 -7.37 7.83 -8.47
N GLY A 134 -6.51 7.07 -7.78
CA GLY A 134 -6.17 5.70 -8.21
C GLY A 134 -7.37 4.78 -8.26
N ALA A 135 -8.25 4.85 -7.26
CA ALA A 135 -9.47 4.05 -7.24
C ALA A 135 -10.45 4.42 -8.37
N ARG A 136 -10.53 5.71 -8.73
CA ARG A 136 -11.33 6.19 -9.87
C ARG A 136 -10.75 5.71 -11.19
N SER A 137 -9.45 5.92 -11.41
CA SER A 137 -8.76 5.49 -12.62
C SER A 137 -8.91 3.99 -12.84
N LEU A 138 -8.71 3.19 -11.78
CA LEU A 138 -8.88 1.74 -11.86
C LEU A 138 -10.33 1.34 -12.16
N ARG A 139 -11.33 1.97 -11.53
CA ARG A 139 -12.75 1.69 -11.82
C ARG A 139 -13.12 1.99 -13.27
N THR A 140 -12.66 3.14 -13.78
CA THR A 140 -12.89 3.51 -15.19
C THR A 140 -12.23 2.51 -16.13
N PHE A 141 -11.01 2.06 -15.80
CA PHE A 141 -10.31 1.04 -16.57
C PHE A 141 -11.04 -0.32 -16.55
N ILE A 142 -11.48 -0.78 -15.39
CA ILE A 142 -12.28 -2.00 -15.22
C ILE A 142 -13.54 -1.95 -16.10
N ALA A 143 -14.29 -0.85 -16.02
CA ALA A 143 -15.51 -0.67 -16.82
C ALA A 143 -15.23 -0.63 -18.33
N LYS A 144 -14.21 0.13 -18.74
CA LYS A 144 -13.82 0.26 -20.16
C LYS A 144 -13.40 -1.07 -20.77
N ASN A 145 -12.67 -1.90 -20.01
CA ASN A 145 -12.18 -3.20 -20.46
C ASN A 145 -13.09 -4.37 -20.09
N ARG A 146 -14.27 -4.09 -19.50
CA ARG A 146 -15.29 -5.07 -19.11
C ARG A 146 -14.75 -6.20 -18.20
N LEU A 147 -13.80 -5.86 -17.33
CA LEU A 147 -13.23 -6.82 -16.37
C LEU A 147 -14.29 -7.21 -15.34
N GLN A 148 -14.52 -8.51 -15.15
CA GLN A 148 -15.60 -9.05 -14.31
C GLN A 148 -15.13 -9.43 -12.90
N HIS A 149 -13.86 -9.80 -12.79
CA HIS A 149 -13.25 -10.41 -11.61
C HIS A 149 -12.43 -9.43 -10.77
N ILE A 150 -12.32 -8.17 -11.20
CA ILE A 150 -11.62 -7.12 -10.44
C ILE A 150 -12.61 -6.11 -9.87
N THR A 151 -12.41 -5.71 -8.62
CA THR A 151 -13.18 -4.66 -7.95
C THR A 151 -12.31 -3.66 -7.20
N VAL A 152 -12.85 -2.47 -6.94
CA VAL A 152 -12.16 -1.39 -6.24
C VAL A 152 -13.16 -0.53 -5.45
N PRO A 153 -12.92 -0.26 -4.15
CA PRO A 153 -13.88 0.42 -3.30
C PRO A 153 -14.00 1.89 -3.71
N LYS A 154 -15.19 2.45 -3.54
CA LYS A 154 -15.35 3.90 -3.63
C LYS A 154 -14.66 4.57 -2.43
N LYS A 155 -14.12 5.76 -2.68
CA LYS A 155 -13.32 6.53 -1.72
C LYS A 155 -13.68 8.00 -1.81
N TRP A 156 -13.78 8.67 -0.68
CA TRP A 156 -14.12 10.09 -0.59
C TRP A 156 -13.34 10.78 0.51
N LEU A 157 -13.14 12.09 0.36
CA LEU A 157 -12.73 12.95 1.45
C LEU A 157 -13.96 13.47 2.21
N TYR A 158 -13.90 13.43 3.53
CA TYR A 158 -14.83 14.16 4.38
C TYR A 158 -14.06 15.23 5.15
N GLN A 159 -14.49 16.49 5.01
CA GLN A 159 -13.91 17.60 5.76
C GLN A 159 -14.46 17.55 7.18
N LEU A 160 -13.57 17.48 8.17
CA LEU A 160 -13.96 17.47 9.57
C LEU A 160 -14.42 18.87 10.03
N PRO A 161 -15.20 18.95 11.13
CA PRO A 161 -15.56 20.22 11.75
C PRO A 161 -14.35 21.10 12.08
N LYS A 162 -14.53 22.43 12.13
CA LYS A 162 -13.44 23.41 12.34
C LYS A 162 -12.57 23.15 13.57
N LYS A 163 -13.13 22.55 14.63
CA LYS A 163 -12.39 22.20 15.86
C LYS A 163 -11.25 21.20 15.63
N PHE A 164 -11.29 20.46 14.53
CA PHE A 164 -10.24 19.51 14.14
C PHE A 164 -9.14 20.15 13.29
N ASN A 165 -9.31 21.40 12.85
CA ASN A 165 -8.30 22.07 12.04
C ASN A 165 -7.01 22.21 12.83
N ASP A 166 -5.88 22.23 12.11
CA ASP A 166 -4.59 22.46 12.72
C ASP A 166 -4.60 23.80 13.48
N SER A 167 -4.24 23.77 14.76
CA SER A 167 -4.32 24.94 15.62
C SER A 167 -3.32 26.04 15.22
N LYS A 168 -2.19 25.65 14.62
CA LYS A 168 -1.09 26.55 14.21
C LYS A 168 -1.31 27.08 12.79
N THR A 169 -1.55 26.20 11.82
CA THR A 169 -1.64 26.57 10.40
C THR A 169 -3.07 26.92 9.98
N LYS A 170 -4.08 26.59 10.81
CA LYS A 170 -5.51 26.70 10.49
C LYS A 170 -5.93 25.86 9.28
N GLU A 171 -5.07 24.93 8.83
CA GLU A 171 -5.37 24.03 7.74
C GLU A 171 -6.56 23.13 8.07
N LYS A 172 -7.38 22.88 7.04
CA LYS A 172 -8.55 22.01 7.15
C LYS A 172 -8.12 20.56 7.30
N THR A 173 -8.71 19.87 8.26
CA THR A 173 -8.48 18.44 8.48
C THR A 173 -9.52 17.61 7.75
N TYR A 174 -9.07 16.52 7.13
CA TYR A 174 -9.93 15.59 6.41
C TYR A 174 -9.74 14.16 6.92
N ILE A 175 -10.78 13.35 6.74
CA ILE A 175 -10.73 11.90 6.89
C ILE A 175 -11.04 11.25 5.54
N LEU A 176 -10.39 10.11 5.27
CA LEU A 176 -10.67 9.31 4.09
C LEU A 176 -11.77 8.29 4.43
N ILE A 177 -12.91 8.42 3.76
CA ILE A 177 -14.01 7.46 3.83
C ILE A 177 -13.82 6.47 2.69
N VAL A 178 -13.94 5.17 3.00
CA VAL A 178 -13.80 4.08 2.05
C VAL A 178 -15.02 3.17 2.19
N GLU A 179 -15.59 2.75 1.07
CA GLU A 179 -16.58 1.66 1.05
C GLU A 179 -15.96 0.39 1.63
N GLU A 180 -16.61 -0.19 2.63
CA GLU A 180 -16.20 -1.47 3.19
C GLU A 180 -16.59 -2.59 2.23
N MET A 181 -15.61 -3.41 1.85
CA MET A 181 -15.84 -4.56 0.97
C MET A 181 -15.83 -5.84 1.78
N ASP A 182 -16.62 -6.80 1.33
CA ASP A 182 -16.77 -8.12 1.92
C ASP A 182 -15.59 -9.02 1.50
N ILE A 183 -14.44 -8.79 2.15
CA ILE A 183 -13.15 -9.41 1.81
C ILE A 183 -12.80 -10.59 2.72
N CYS A 184 -12.20 -11.61 2.11
CA CYS A 184 -11.62 -12.75 2.81
C CYS A 184 -10.55 -12.29 3.81
N SER A 185 -10.41 -13.07 4.88
CA SER A 185 -9.43 -12.80 5.93
C SER A 185 -8.04 -13.36 5.58
N GLY A 186 -7.00 -12.96 6.30
CA GLY A 186 -5.69 -13.63 6.19
C GLY A 186 -4.77 -13.19 5.03
N GLY A 187 -4.96 -12.02 4.42
CA GLY A 187 -4.09 -11.54 3.33
C GLY A 187 -2.60 -11.31 3.67
N ALA A 188 -2.20 -11.43 4.94
CA ALA A 188 -0.80 -11.37 5.38
C ALA A 188 -0.24 -12.73 5.82
N ASP A 189 -1.10 -13.74 5.96
CA ASP A 189 -0.73 -15.10 6.35
C ASP A 189 -0.42 -15.91 5.08
N PRO A 190 0.81 -16.42 4.89
CA PRO A 190 1.16 -17.23 3.72
C PRO A 190 0.38 -18.54 3.63
N PHE A 191 -0.25 -18.99 4.71
CA PHE A 191 -1.13 -20.16 4.74
C PHE A 191 -2.61 -19.78 4.88
N GLY A 192 -2.93 -18.49 4.84
CA GLY A 192 -4.29 -17.96 4.99
C GLY A 192 -5.17 -18.18 3.77
N GLU A 193 -6.48 -17.93 3.94
CA GLU A 193 -7.52 -18.13 2.92
C GLU A 193 -7.20 -17.43 1.59
N VAL A 194 -6.70 -16.19 1.64
CA VAL A 194 -6.34 -15.43 0.42
C VAL A 194 -5.18 -16.10 -0.31
N ALA A 195 -4.14 -16.57 0.39
CA ALA A 195 -3.01 -17.24 -0.25
C ALA A 195 -3.45 -18.54 -0.96
N GLN A 196 -4.33 -19.33 -0.32
CA GLN A 196 -4.92 -20.53 -0.93
C GLN A 196 -5.74 -20.20 -2.18
N LYS A 197 -6.53 -19.13 -2.17
CA LYS A 197 -7.27 -18.67 -3.35
C LYS A 197 -6.35 -18.23 -4.49
N TYR A 198 -5.21 -17.62 -4.18
CA TYR A 198 -4.20 -17.29 -5.20
C TYR A 198 -3.52 -18.54 -5.78
N TYR A 199 -3.24 -19.55 -4.95
CA TYR A 199 -2.63 -20.80 -5.41
C TYR A 199 -3.54 -21.56 -6.40
N HIS A 200 -4.85 -21.52 -6.15
CA HIS A 200 -5.90 -22.14 -6.99
C HIS A 200 -6.64 -21.12 -7.88
N ILE A 201 -6.01 -20.00 -8.23
CA ILE A 201 -6.68 -18.95 -9.01
C ILE A 201 -7.08 -19.46 -10.41
N GLU A 202 -8.32 -19.18 -10.81
CA GLU A 202 -8.80 -19.48 -12.16
C GLU A 202 -8.11 -18.62 -13.22
N ASP A 203 -7.93 -19.17 -14.43
CA ASP A 203 -7.16 -18.51 -15.50
C ASP A 203 -7.75 -17.16 -15.90
N GLU A 204 -9.09 -17.07 -15.98
CA GLU A 204 -9.79 -15.82 -16.31
C GLU A 204 -9.54 -14.72 -15.26
N VAL A 205 -9.54 -15.08 -13.97
CA VAL A 205 -9.27 -14.16 -12.87
C VAL A 205 -7.81 -13.70 -12.92
N LEU A 206 -6.87 -14.64 -13.12
CA LEU A 206 -5.45 -14.35 -13.22
C LEU A 206 -5.13 -13.47 -14.43
N ARG A 207 -5.80 -13.70 -15.56
CA ARG A 207 -5.65 -12.88 -16.75
C ARG A 207 -6.06 -11.43 -16.50
N GLU A 208 -7.22 -11.19 -15.88
CA GLU A 208 -7.64 -9.84 -15.53
C GLU A 208 -6.70 -9.18 -14.52
N LEU A 209 -6.20 -9.93 -13.53
CA LEU A 209 -5.20 -9.45 -12.58
C LEU A 209 -3.92 -8.99 -13.30
N CYS A 210 -3.40 -9.80 -14.23
CA CYS A 210 -2.23 -9.44 -15.02
C CYS A 210 -2.48 -8.18 -15.85
N ILE A 211 -3.63 -8.08 -16.54
CA ILE A 211 -3.99 -6.87 -17.30
C ILE A 211 -3.96 -5.63 -16.39
N VAL A 212 -4.59 -5.68 -15.22
CA VAL A 212 -4.60 -4.55 -14.28
C VAL A 212 -3.19 -4.19 -13.83
N LEU A 213 -2.39 -5.16 -13.39
CA LEU A 213 -1.05 -4.90 -12.88
C LEU A 213 -0.08 -4.43 -13.99
N TYR A 214 -0.28 -4.86 -15.23
CA TYR A 214 0.47 -4.38 -16.39
C TYR A 214 0.20 -2.90 -16.68
N HIS A 215 -1.06 -2.48 -16.64
CA HIS A 215 -1.46 -1.09 -16.91
C HIS A 215 -1.21 -0.17 -15.71
N PHE A 216 -1.33 -0.69 -14.49
CA PHE A 216 -1.15 0.05 -13.23
C PHE A 216 0.08 -0.47 -12.46
N ARG A 217 1.26 -0.44 -13.09
CA ARG A 217 2.52 -1.02 -12.59
C ARG A 217 3.00 -0.52 -11.23
N GLY A 218 2.38 0.53 -10.71
CA GLY A 218 2.72 1.09 -9.40
C GLY A 218 1.90 0.53 -8.25
N LEU A 219 0.80 -0.17 -8.53
CA LEU A 219 0.01 -0.83 -7.50
C LEU A 219 0.84 -1.86 -6.74
N ASP A 220 0.59 -1.97 -5.44
CA ASP A 220 1.26 -2.93 -4.59
C ASP A 220 0.56 -4.29 -4.71
N SER A 221 1.28 -5.30 -5.20
CA SER A 221 0.77 -6.64 -5.42
C SER A 221 0.89 -7.57 -4.20
N MET A 222 1.10 -7.03 -3.00
CA MET A 222 0.94 -7.81 -1.77
C MET A 222 -0.52 -8.28 -1.60
N LEU A 223 -0.73 -9.53 -1.15
CA LEU A 223 -2.06 -10.12 -1.04
C LEU A 223 -3.01 -9.35 -0.11
N HIS A 224 -2.51 -8.73 0.97
CA HIS A 224 -3.34 -7.90 1.83
C HIS A 224 -3.86 -6.62 1.14
N ASN A 225 -3.23 -6.19 0.03
CA ASN A 225 -3.68 -5.06 -0.79
C ASN A 225 -4.58 -5.48 -1.97
N MET A 226 -4.61 -6.78 -2.27
CA MET A 226 -5.43 -7.41 -3.32
C MET A 226 -6.20 -8.64 -2.79
N PRO A 227 -6.92 -8.55 -1.66
CA PRO A 227 -7.65 -9.71 -1.15
C PRO A 227 -8.78 -10.12 -2.10
N PHE A 228 -9.16 -11.39 -2.04
CA PHE A 228 -10.41 -11.84 -2.63
C PHE A 228 -11.61 -11.32 -1.83
N THR A 229 -12.70 -11.02 -2.51
CA THR A 229 -14.04 -10.88 -1.92
C THR A 229 -14.69 -12.26 -1.77
N TYR A 230 -15.70 -12.39 -0.91
CA TYR A 230 -16.48 -13.64 -0.84
C TYR A 230 -17.25 -13.94 -2.14
N GLN A 231 -17.43 -12.95 -3.01
CA GLN A 231 -17.96 -13.12 -4.38
C GLN A 231 -16.87 -13.47 -5.42
N ASN A 232 -15.71 -13.98 -4.97
CA ASN A 232 -14.58 -14.42 -5.79
C ASN A 232 -14.00 -13.36 -6.76
N LYS A 233 -14.07 -12.07 -6.40
CA LYS A 233 -13.38 -10.98 -7.11
C LYS A 233 -12.10 -10.59 -6.38
N ILE A 234 -11.08 -10.12 -7.09
CA ILE A 234 -9.90 -9.51 -6.48
C ILE A 234 -10.16 -8.03 -6.24
N ALA A 235 -10.01 -7.60 -4.98
CA ALA A 235 -10.30 -6.24 -4.55
C ALA A 235 -9.03 -5.42 -4.34
N PHE A 236 -8.84 -4.34 -5.09
CA PHE A 236 -7.69 -3.44 -4.91
C PHE A 236 -7.95 -2.39 -3.83
N ILE A 237 -7.50 -2.64 -2.60
CA ILE A 237 -7.81 -1.76 -1.45
C ILE A 237 -6.88 -0.55 -1.34
N ASP A 238 -5.59 -0.71 -1.67
CA ASP A 238 -4.62 0.38 -1.71
C ASP A 238 -4.26 0.75 -3.16
N THR A 239 -4.41 2.03 -3.46
CA THR A 239 -4.36 2.57 -4.82
C THR A 239 -3.49 3.83 -4.90
N GLU A 240 -2.69 4.13 -3.87
CA GLU A 240 -1.94 5.40 -3.79
C GLU A 240 -0.82 5.52 -4.82
N LYS A 241 -0.22 4.41 -5.25
CA LYS A 241 0.98 4.38 -6.09
C LYS A 241 0.68 4.17 -7.59
N TRP A 242 -0.58 4.27 -8.00
CA TRP A 242 -1.07 3.87 -9.32
C TRP A 242 -0.36 4.52 -10.53
N LYS A 243 0.19 5.74 -10.39
CA LYS A 243 0.95 6.42 -11.46
C LYS A 243 2.43 6.06 -11.51
N ILE A 244 2.97 5.38 -10.50
CA ILE A 244 4.39 5.06 -10.44
C ILE A 244 4.67 3.91 -11.41
N LYS A 245 5.66 4.06 -12.29
CA LYS A 245 6.11 2.95 -13.14
C LYS A 245 7.18 2.15 -12.39
N ARG A 246 6.87 0.93 -11.97
CA ARG A 246 7.82 0.01 -11.31
C ARG A 246 8.04 -1.24 -12.16
N LYS A 247 9.23 -1.84 -12.04
CA LYS A 247 9.50 -3.19 -12.54
C LYS A 247 9.07 -4.21 -11.47
N GLY A 248 8.79 -5.45 -11.87
CA GLY A 248 8.44 -6.53 -10.94
C GLY A 248 7.07 -6.36 -10.27
N TYR A 249 6.09 -5.81 -10.99
CA TYR A 249 4.78 -5.43 -10.44
C TYR A 249 3.90 -6.62 -10.04
N LEU A 250 4.20 -7.85 -10.46
CA LEU A 250 3.58 -9.09 -9.93
C LEU A 250 4.45 -9.80 -8.88
N ARG A 251 5.68 -9.34 -8.61
CA ARG A 251 6.68 -10.09 -7.81
C ARG A 251 6.13 -10.58 -6.46
N ASN A 252 5.35 -9.75 -5.78
CA ASN A 252 4.81 -10.07 -4.47
C ASN A 252 3.67 -11.10 -4.52
N ALA A 253 2.87 -11.11 -5.59
CA ALA A 253 1.80 -12.09 -5.78
C ALA A 253 2.31 -13.41 -6.38
N MET A 254 3.36 -13.37 -7.21
CA MET A 254 3.91 -14.55 -7.90
C MET A 254 4.22 -15.71 -6.96
N GLN A 255 4.77 -15.42 -5.78
CA GLN A 255 5.15 -16.45 -4.81
C GLN A 255 3.97 -17.26 -4.26
N PHE A 256 2.73 -16.77 -4.43
CA PHE A 256 1.51 -17.44 -3.97
C PHE A 256 0.77 -18.17 -5.11
N LEU A 257 1.24 -18.06 -6.35
CA LEU A 257 0.69 -18.78 -7.49
C LEU A 257 1.33 -20.17 -7.59
N SER A 258 0.58 -21.16 -8.06
CA SER A 258 1.16 -22.46 -8.45
C SER A 258 2.17 -22.29 -9.61
N PRO A 259 3.13 -23.21 -9.80
CA PRO A 259 4.12 -23.10 -10.89
C PRO A 259 3.49 -22.94 -12.28
N GLU A 260 2.38 -23.63 -12.53
CA GLU A 260 1.62 -23.51 -13.78
C GLU A 260 1.04 -22.09 -13.95
N LYS A 261 0.42 -21.54 -12.90
CA LYS A 261 -0.16 -20.19 -12.91
C LYS A 261 0.93 -19.12 -13.02
N GLN A 262 2.11 -19.35 -12.45
CA GLN A 262 3.27 -18.48 -12.66
C GLN A 262 3.68 -18.43 -14.14
N ALA A 263 3.79 -19.58 -14.79
CA ALA A 263 4.11 -19.66 -16.22
C ALA A 263 3.05 -18.97 -17.07
N TYR A 264 1.76 -19.21 -16.78
CA TYR A 264 0.65 -18.56 -17.48
C TYR A 264 0.68 -17.03 -17.32
N ALA A 265 0.92 -16.52 -16.10
CA ALA A 265 1.03 -15.09 -15.85
C ALA A 265 2.17 -14.43 -16.65
N LEU A 266 3.32 -15.11 -16.74
CA LEU A 266 4.46 -14.62 -17.54
C LEU A 266 4.13 -14.58 -19.03
N ALA A 267 3.44 -15.59 -19.56
CA ALA A 267 3.00 -15.62 -20.95
C ALA A 267 2.06 -14.44 -21.28
N ILE A 268 1.11 -14.11 -20.39
CA ILE A 268 0.23 -12.95 -20.55
C ILE A 268 1.02 -11.64 -20.59
N PHE A 269 2.04 -11.47 -19.75
CA PHE A 269 2.85 -10.25 -19.79
C PHE A 269 3.65 -10.12 -21.06
N GLN A 270 4.22 -11.22 -21.57
CA GLN A 270 4.91 -11.22 -22.85
C GLN A 270 3.96 -10.83 -23.99
N GLU A 271 2.73 -11.37 -24.00
CA GLU A 271 1.68 -10.98 -24.95
C GLU A 271 1.39 -9.47 -24.89
N LEU A 272 1.19 -8.92 -23.69
CA LEU A 272 0.89 -7.50 -23.49
C LEU A 272 2.07 -6.60 -23.86
N GLU A 273 3.31 -7.05 -23.66
CA GLU A 273 4.50 -6.32 -24.12
C GLU A 273 4.58 -6.26 -25.63
N ASN A 274 4.32 -7.37 -26.32
CA ASN A 274 4.34 -7.43 -27.78
C ASN A 274 3.22 -6.59 -28.43
N GLN A 275 2.08 -6.43 -27.78
CA GLN A 275 0.98 -5.59 -28.28
C GLN A 275 1.23 -4.08 -28.13
N ASN A 276 2.19 -3.68 -27.29
CA ASN A 276 2.51 -2.27 -27.01
C ASN A 276 3.84 -1.80 -27.65
N GLN A 277 4.48 -2.66 -28.43
CA GLN A 277 5.63 -2.33 -29.30
C GLN A 277 5.14 -1.93 -30.69
#